data_AF-X1M0L1-F1
#
_entry.id   AF-X1M0L1-F1
#
_cell.length_a   1.000
_cell.length_b   1.000
_cell.length_c   1.000
_cell.angle_alpha   90.00
_cell.angle_beta   90.00
_cell.angle_gamma   90.00
#
_symmetry.space_group_name_H-M   'P 1'
#
loop_
_entity.id
_entity.type
_entity.pdbx_description
1 polymer ?
#
loop_
_entity_poly.entity_id
_entity_poly.type
_entity_poly.pdbx_seq_one_letter_code
_entity_poly.pdbx_strand_id
1 'polypeptide(L)'
;DIYYSSGPTKIQSIIGGAELIINISASPYHTEKIKQMEKNLLITAVENHVNIAYVNLVGGQDELVFDGNSLILNEKGNILRHAKPFEEDELIYDLDTRGVKSERLKDAKFKNQKTKMEKYCRLLPVIDLKYRQKKGKRNIQDKTAIKYNRHVSCIEDEILQALILGTRDYVKKNRFEKVVIALSGGTDSALTAVIAVFALGKENVSGIIMPSIYSSRESINGAKELSDNLGIGYTTIPISDIYNSYLENLKSIFRSNKINTTRENIQARIRGNIVMAAANENNWMVLSTGNKSEISVGY
;
A
#
# COMPACT_ATOMS: atom_id res chain seq x y z
N ASP A 1 -7.71 -19.32 -3.56
CA ASP A 1 -8.58 -20.03 -4.53
C ASP A 1 -8.18 -19.85 -5.98
N ILE A 2 -8.17 -18.63 -6.50
CA ILE A 2 -7.94 -18.37 -7.93
C ILE A 2 -6.56 -18.84 -8.44
N TYR A 3 -5.56 -18.93 -7.58
CA TYR A 3 -4.19 -19.35 -7.94
C TYR A 3 -3.96 -20.86 -8.00
N TYR A 4 -4.94 -21.69 -7.60
CA TYR A 4 -4.80 -23.15 -7.66
C TYR A 4 -5.26 -23.69 -9.02
N SER A 5 -4.36 -24.38 -9.72
CA SER A 5 -4.64 -24.96 -11.06
C SER A 5 -5.75 -26.02 -11.06
N SER A 6 -5.97 -26.70 -9.95
CA SER A 6 -7.09 -27.62 -9.71
C SER A 6 -8.19 -27.02 -8.80
N GLY A 7 -8.18 -25.70 -8.64
CA GLY A 7 -9.05 -24.98 -7.70
C GLY A 7 -10.47 -24.70 -8.21
N PRO A 8 -11.23 -23.88 -7.46
CA PRO A 8 -12.64 -23.58 -7.74
C PRO A 8 -12.90 -23.06 -9.16
N THR A 9 -12.03 -22.20 -9.69
CA THR A 9 -12.13 -21.64 -11.05
C THR A 9 -12.31 -22.73 -12.10
N LYS A 10 -11.54 -23.81 -11.99
CA LYS A 10 -11.56 -24.92 -12.94
C LYS A 10 -12.85 -25.75 -12.85
N ILE A 11 -13.32 -25.99 -11.63
CA ILE A 11 -14.55 -26.73 -11.40
C ILE A 11 -15.74 -25.89 -11.88
N GLN A 12 -15.80 -24.61 -11.53
CA GLN A 12 -16.87 -23.69 -11.92
C GLN A 12 -16.91 -23.47 -13.44
N SER A 13 -15.77 -23.40 -14.12
CA SER A 13 -15.71 -23.22 -15.58
C SER A 13 -16.11 -24.49 -16.35
N ILE A 14 -15.50 -25.63 -16.01
CA ILE A 14 -15.67 -26.89 -16.75
C ILE A 14 -17.03 -27.54 -16.47
N ILE A 15 -17.42 -27.57 -15.19
CA ILE A 15 -18.62 -28.26 -14.73
C ILE A 15 -19.80 -27.30 -14.64
N GLY A 16 -19.61 -26.18 -13.96
CA GLY A 16 -20.65 -25.14 -13.80
C GLY A 16 -20.89 -24.33 -15.07
N GLY A 17 -20.01 -24.41 -16.07
CA GLY A 17 -20.12 -23.65 -17.30
C GLY A 17 -19.86 -22.14 -17.15
N ALA A 18 -19.35 -21.69 -16.01
CA ALA A 18 -19.16 -20.27 -15.68
C ALA A 18 -18.40 -19.55 -16.81
N GLU A 19 -18.93 -18.44 -17.32
CA GLU A 19 -18.27 -17.62 -18.36
C GLU A 19 -17.50 -16.43 -17.76
N LEU A 20 -17.79 -16.11 -16.51
CA LEU A 20 -17.17 -15.06 -15.72
C LEU A 20 -16.89 -15.62 -14.32
N ILE A 21 -15.66 -15.42 -13.84
CA ILE A 21 -15.26 -15.66 -12.46
C ILE A 21 -15.12 -14.32 -11.75
N ILE A 22 -15.81 -14.16 -10.63
CA ILE A 22 -15.67 -13.00 -9.74
C ILE A 22 -14.77 -13.42 -8.59
N ASN A 23 -13.63 -12.78 -8.45
CA ASN A 23 -12.68 -13.03 -7.37
C ASN A 23 -12.58 -11.80 -6.47
N ILE A 24 -13.15 -11.91 -5.27
CA ILE A 24 -13.07 -10.89 -4.22
C ILE A 24 -11.81 -11.17 -3.39
N SER A 25 -11.01 -10.14 -3.10
CA SER A 25 -9.71 -10.30 -2.47
C SER A 25 -9.38 -9.17 -1.50
N ALA A 26 -8.56 -9.52 -0.51
CA ALA A 26 -7.82 -8.58 0.33
C ALA A 26 -6.35 -8.97 0.21
N SER A 27 -5.74 -8.57 -0.91
CA SER A 27 -4.40 -8.97 -1.31
C SER A 27 -3.42 -7.86 -0.91
N PRO A 28 -2.55 -8.04 0.10
CA PRO A 28 -1.68 -6.98 0.59
C PRO A 28 -0.59 -6.64 -0.43
N TYR A 29 -0.18 -5.39 -0.49
CA TYR A 29 0.84 -4.86 -1.38
C TYR A 29 2.24 -5.32 -0.95
N HIS A 30 3.06 -5.64 -1.95
CA HIS A 30 4.51 -5.61 -1.86
C HIS A 30 5.07 -5.28 -3.23
N THR A 31 6.31 -4.81 -3.27
CA THR A 31 7.00 -4.48 -4.52
C THR A 31 7.02 -5.67 -5.48
N GLU A 32 6.81 -5.42 -6.78
CA GLU A 32 6.72 -6.40 -7.88
C GLU A 32 5.50 -7.34 -7.90
N LYS A 33 4.66 -7.33 -6.86
CA LYS A 33 3.48 -8.20 -6.74
C LYS A 33 2.52 -8.06 -7.92
N ILE A 34 2.26 -6.83 -8.37
CA ILE A 34 1.21 -6.53 -9.36
C ILE A 34 1.49 -7.27 -10.67
N LYS A 35 2.74 -7.23 -11.16
CA LYS A 35 3.15 -7.97 -12.37
C LYS A 35 2.96 -9.48 -12.22
N GLN A 36 3.28 -10.02 -11.04
CA GLN A 36 3.11 -11.46 -10.77
C GLN A 36 1.64 -11.85 -10.70
N MET A 37 0.81 -11.02 -10.06
CA MET A 37 -0.64 -11.22 -9.98
C MET A 37 -1.29 -11.18 -11.36
N GLU A 38 -0.98 -10.18 -12.20
CA GLU A 38 -1.52 -10.09 -13.57
C GLU A 38 -1.18 -11.33 -14.39
N LYS A 39 0.07 -11.79 -14.31
CA LYS A 39 0.52 -13.01 -14.99
C LYS A 39 -0.27 -14.24 -14.53
N ASN A 40 -0.47 -14.39 -13.23
CA ASN A 40 -1.21 -15.52 -12.68
C ASN A 40 -2.68 -15.49 -13.14
N LEU A 41 -3.34 -14.33 -13.07
CA LEU A 41 -4.72 -14.17 -13.52
C LEU A 41 -4.88 -14.42 -15.02
N LEU A 42 -3.92 -13.97 -15.84
CA LEU A 42 -3.87 -14.25 -17.28
C LEU A 42 -3.83 -15.76 -17.54
N ILE A 43 -2.92 -16.48 -16.87
CA ILE A 43 -2.81 -17.95 -17.01
C ILE A 43 -4.14 -18.60 -16.62
N THR A 44 -4.72 -18.20 -15.49
CA THR A 44 -6.00 -18.73 -15.02
C THR A 44 -7.13 -18.47 -16.02
N ALA A 45 -7.22 -17.28 -16.62
CA ALA A 45 -8.26 -16.93 -17.59
C ALA A 45 -8.17 -17.80 -18.84
N VAL A 46 -6.96 -17.94 -19.40
CA VAL A 46 -6.70 -18.67 -20.64
C VAL A 46 -6.88 -20.18 -20.45
N GLU A 47 -6.33 -20.76 -19.37
CA GLU A 47 -6.43 -22.21 -19.14
C GLU A 47 -7.86 -22.69 -18.91
N ASN A 48 -8.71 -21.82 -18.37
CA ASN A 48 -10.09 -22.15 -18.01
C ASN A 48 -11.13 -21.60 -18.99
N HIS A 49 -10.69 -20.85 -20.01
CA HIS A 49 -11.56 -20.14 -20.96
C HIS A 49 -12.66 -19.36 -20.25
N VAL A 50 -12.27 -18.43 -19.38
CA VAL A 50 -13.18 -17.59 -18.59
C VAL A 50 -12.73 -16.14 -18.59
N ASN A 51 -13.70 -15.23 -18.52
CA ASN A 51 -13.41 -13.87 -18.10
C ASN A 51 -13.20 -13.84 -16.58
N ILE A 52 -12.40 -12.89 -16.10
CA ILE A 52 -12.14 -12.70 -14.68
C ILE A 52 -12.41 -11.26 -14.30
N ALA A 53 -13.23 -11.05 -13.27
CA ALA A 53 -13.33 -9.80 -12.53
C ALA A 53 -12.60 -9.97 -11.19
N TYR A 54 -11.40 -9.38 -11.09
CA TYR A 54 -10.61 -9.36 -9.88
C TYR A 54 -10.91 -8.09 -9.10
N VAL A 55 -11.51 -8.23 -7.91
CA VAL A 55 -11.91 -7.13 -7.02
C VAL A 55 -11.07 -7.22 -5.77
N ASN A 56 -10.27 -6.19 -5.50
CA ASN A 56 -9.35 -6.15 -4.38
C ASN A 56 -9.66 -4.98 -3.45
N LEU A 57 -9.42 -5.20 -2.16
CA LEU A 57 -9.43 -4.17 -1.13
C LEU A 57 -8.39 -3.09 -1.46
N VAL A 58 -8.68 -1.86 -1.06
CA VAL A 58 -7.73 -0.73 -1.05
C VAL A 58 -7.73 -0.09 0.34
N GLY A 59 -6.56 0.35 0.80
CA GLY A 59 -6.41 1.05 2.08
C GLY A 59 -5.27 0.49 2.95
N GLY A 60 -4.86 1.27 3.95
CA GLY A 60 -3.92 0.84 4.99
C GLY A 60 -4.63 0.17 6.17
N GLN A 61 -4.11 -0.95 6.66
CA GLN A 61 -4.53 -1.60 7.90
C GLN A 61 -3.29 -2.04 8.67
N ASP A 62 -3.03 -1.34 9.77
CA ASP A 62 -1.82 -1.53 10.58
C ASP A 62 -0.56 -1.51 9.70
N GLU A 63 0.22 -2.59 9.67
CA GLU A 63 1.44 -2.69 8.84
C GLU A 63 1.18 -2.99 7.35
N LEU A 64 -0.03 -3.41 7.00
CA LEU A 64 -0.38 -3.82 5.65
C LEU A 64 -1.01 -2.67 4.87
N VAL A 65 -0.66 -2.58 3.59
CA VAL A 65 -1.33 -1.70 2.64
C VAL A 65 -1.97 -2.58 1.58
N PHE A 66 -3.22 -2.33 1.22
CA PHE A 66 -3.91 -2.97 0.11
C PHE A 66 -3.94 -2.00 -1.06
N ASP A 67 -3.46 -2.45 -2.22
CA ASP A 67 -3.22 -1.61 -3.39
C ASP A 67 -4.47 -1.34 -4.22
N GLY A 68 -5.59 -2.00 -3.94
CA GLY A 68 -6.75 -1.97 -4.83
C GLY A 68 -6.34 -2.57 -6.17
N ASN A 69 -6.26 -1.74 -7.21
CA ASN A 69 -5.84 -2.15 -8.55
C ASN A 69 -6.66 -3.33 -9.09
N SER A 70 -7.96 -3.31 -8.77
CA SER A 70 -8.94 -4.25 -9.31
C SER A 70 -8.89 -4.23 -10.84
N LEU A 71 -9.17 -5.36 -11.50
CA LEU A 71 -9.07 -5.42 -12.95
C LEU A 71 -10.02 -6.44 -13.57
N ILE A 72 -10.25 -6.29 -14.87
CA ILE A 72 -11.04 -7.23 -15.66
C ILE A 72 -10.17 -7.80 -16.77
N LEU A 73 -10.12 -9.13 -16.88
CA LEU A 73 -9.52 -9.84 -18.01
C LEU A 73 -10.57 -10.58 -18.82
N ASN A 74 -10.35 -10.66 -20.13
CA ASN A 74 -11.12 -11.54 -20.99
C ASN A 74 -10.58 -12.98 -21.03
N GLU A 75 -11.28 -13.87 -21.71
CA GLU A 75 -10.92 -15.28 -21.87
C GLU A 75 -9.59 -15.53 -22.62
N LYS A 76 -9.07 -14.50 -23.30
CA LYS A 76 -7.78 -14.53 -24.00
C LYS A 76 -6.63 -14.02 -23.14
N GLY A 77 -6.92 -13.62 -21.90
CA GLY A 77 -5.92 -13.06 -20.99
C GLY A 77 -5.62 -11.57 -21.25
N ASN A 78 -6.39 -10.89 -22.11
CA ASN A 78 -6.22 -9.46 -22.30
C ASN A 78 -6.86 -8.72 -21.12
N ILE A 79 -6.08 -7.86 -20.47
CA ILE A 79 -6.61 -6.93 -19.48
C ILE A 79 -7.43 -5.86 -20.21
N LEU A 80 -8.72 -5.82 -19.91
CA LEU A 80 -9.67 -4.88 -20.49
C LEU A 80 -9.64 -3.53 -19.77
N ARG A 81 -9.46 -3.56 -18.44
CA ARG A 81 -9.46 -2.35 -17.60
C ARG A 81 -8.82 -2.59 -16.23
N HIS A 82 -8.12 -1.58 -15.73
CA HIS A 82 -7.75 -1.43 -14.32
C HIS A 82 -8.64 -0.40 -13.61
N ALA A 83 -8.89 -0.63 -12.33
CA ALA A 83 -9.32 0.37 -11.37
C ALA A 83 -8.09 1.17 -10.92
N LYS A 84 -8.32 2.32 -10.29
CA LYS A 84 -7.22 3.11 -9.75
C LYS A 84 -6.44 2.31 -8.68
N PRO A 85 -5.11 2.29 -8.72
CA PRO A 85 -4.30 1.77 -7.63
C PRO A 85 -4.27 2.79 -6.48
N PHE A 86 -4.18 2.30 -5.24
CA PHE A 86 -4.05 3.08 -4.01
C PHE A 86 -5.16 4.13 -3.75
N GLU A 87 -6.27 4.06 -4.49
CA GLU A 87 -7.44 4.93 -4.36
C GLU A 87 -8.72 4.07 -4.38
N GLU A 88 -9.74 4.48 -3.63
CA GLU A 88 -11.09 3.91 -3.79
C GLU A 88 -11.63 4.25 -5.19
N ASP A 89 -12.18 3.26 -5.87
CA ASP A 89 -12.67 3.41 -7.24
C ASP A 89 -13.85 2.49 -7.52
N GLU A 90 -14.77 2.97 -8.36
CA GLU A 90 -15.92 2.20 -8.84
C GLU A 90 -15.74 1.92 -10.34
N LEU A 91 -15.22 0.73 -10.65
CA LEU A 91 -15.01 0.30 -12.02
C LEU A 91 -16.28 -0.34 -12.59
N ILE A 92 -16.93 0.36 -13.51
CA ILE A 92 -18.07 -0.16 -14.29
C ILE A 92 -17.60 -0.56 -15.70
N TYR A 93 -17.93 -1.78 -16.13
CA TYR A 93 -17.56 -2.30 -17.46
C TYR A 93 -18.66 -3.18 -18.05
N ASP A 94 -19.02 -2.92 -19.32
CA ASP A 94 -19.91 -3.79 -20.10
C ASP A 94 -19.08 -4.92 -20.72
N LEU A 95 -19.13 -6.13 -20.15
CA LEU A 95 -18.35 -7.29 -20.57
C LEU A 95 -19.09 -8.13 -21.64
N ASP A 96 -18.40 -8.45 -22.74
CA ASP A 96 -18.86 -9.43 -23.73
C ASP A 96 -18.36 -10.83 -23.42
N THR A 97 -19.27 -11.76 -23.10
CA THR A 97 -18.92 -13.15 -22.78
C THR A 97 -18.97 -14.09 -23.98
N ARG A 98 -19.39 -13.64 -25.16
CA ARG A 98 -19.58 -14.51 -26.34
C ARG A 98 -18.28 -15.19 -26.79
N GLY A 99 -17.14 -14.56 -26.55
CA GLY A 99 -15.81 -15.11 -26.84
C GLY A 99 -15.55 -16.44 -26.15
N VAL A 100 -16.03 -16.61 -24.90
CA VAL A 100 -15.84 -17.82 -24.09
C VAL A 100 -16.34 -19.08 -24.80
N LYS A 101 -17.56 -19.04 -25.35
CA LYS A 101 -18.15 -20.21 -26.05
C LYS A 101 -17.33 -20.58 -27.29
N SER A 102 -16.88 -19.57 -28.04
CA SER A 102 -16.05 -19.78 -29.24
C SER A 102 -14.74 -20.47 -28.88
N GLU A 103 -14.02 -20.00 -27.86
CA GLU A 103 -12.72 -20.58 -27.47
C GLU A 103 -12.86 -22.00 -26.91
N ARG A 104 -13.88 -22.26 -26.08
CA ARG A 104 -14.18 -23.61 -25.57
C ARG A 104 -14.52 -24.61 -26.67
N LEU A 105 -15.17 -24.18 -27.75
CA LEU A 105 -15.51 -25.06 -28.88
C LEU A 105 -14.27 -25.48 -29.67
N LYS A 106 -13.25 -24.62 -29.74
CA LYS A 106 -11.99 -24.87 -30.44
C LYS A 106 -11.04 -25.75 -29.62
N ASP A 107 -11.12 -25.72 -28.28
CA ASP A 107 -10.24 -26.49 -27.41
C ASP A 107 -10.76 -27.91 -27.11
N ALA A 108 -10.16 -28.90 -27.77
CA ALA A 108 -10.45 -30.32 -27.53
C ALA A 108 -10.06 -30.78 -26.10
N LYS A 109 -9.04 -30.19 -25.47
CA LYS A 109 -8.63 -30.53 -24.11
C LYS A 109 -9.70 -30.14 -23.11
N PHE A 110 -10.31 -28.96 -23.29
CA PHE A 110 -11.42 -28.50 -22.45
C PHE A 110 -12.61 -29.48 -22.49
N LYS A 111 -12.99 -29.96 -23.69
CA LYS A 111 -14.07 -30.95 -23.85
C LYS A 111 -13.78 -32.26 -23.12
N ASN A 112 -12.55 -32.78 -23.23
CA ASN A 112 -12.15 -34.03 -22.61
C ASN A 112 -12.04 -33.93 -21.07
N GLN A 113 -11.72 -32.76 -20.52
CA GLN A 113 -11.66 -32.55 -19.08
C GLN A 113 -13.05 -32.59 -18.43
N LYS A 114 -14.09 -32.14 -19.15
CA LYS A 114 -15.47 -32.16 -18.66
C LYS A 114 -15.93 -33.57 -18.29
N THR A 115 -15.74 -34.53 -19.19
CA THR A 115 -16.10 -35.95 -18.95
C THR A 115 -15.36 -36.54 -17.76
N LYS A 116 -14.09 -36.17 -17.53
CA LYS A 116 -13.30 -36.66 -16.39
C LYS A 116 -13.73 -36.07 -15.05
N MET A 117 -14.41 -34.93 -15.06
CA MET A 117 -14.75 -34.16 -13.85
C MET A 117 -16.24 -34.22 -13.48
N GLU A 118 -17.05 -35.03 -14.19
CA GLU A 118 -18.50 -35.15 -13.95
C GLU A 118 -18.88 -35.49 -12.50
N LYS A 119 -18.02 -36.20 -11.77
CA LYS A 119 -18.24 -36.51 -10.34
C LYS A 119 -18.37 -35.26 -9.44
N TYR A 120 -17.81 -34.12 -9.87
CA TYR A 120 -17.88 -32.85 -9.13
C TYR A 120 -19.18 -32.05 -9.41
N CYS A 121 -20.05 -32.50 -10.34
CA CYS A 121 -21.32 -31.83 -10.66
C CYS A 121 -22.23 -31.63 -9.43
N ARG A 122 -22.24 -32.58 -8.49
CA ARG A 122 -23.11 -32.52 -7.30
C ARG A 122 -22.65 -31.52 -6.23
N LEU A 123 -21.49 -30.90 -6.42
CA LEU A 123 -20.86 -30.02 -5.42
C LEU A 123 -21.04 -28.53 -5.72
N LEU A 124 -21.62 -28.17 -6.87
CA LEU A 124 -21.82 -26.76 -7.25
C LEU A 124 -23.28 -26.36 -6.99
N PRO A 125 -23.56 -25.54 -5.95
CA PRO A 125 -24.88 -24.95 -5.79
C PRO A 125 -25.12 -23.96 -6.93
N VAL A 126 -26.26 -24.10 -7.61
CA VAL A 126 -26.70 -23.17 -8.66
C VAL A 126 -27.87 -22.36 -8.12
N ILE A 127 -27.74 -21.04 -8.19
CA ILE A 127 -28.79 -20.10 -7.79
C ILE A 127 -29.28 -19.39 -9.05
N ASP A 128 -30.56 -19.61 -9.39
CA ASP A 128 -31.19 -18.95 -10.52
C ASP A 128 -31.61 -17.52 -10.13
N LEU A 129 -30.81 -16.54 -10.57
CA LEU A 129 -31.11 -15.14 -10.39
C LEU A 129 -32.04 -14.65 -11.49
N LYS A 130 -33.21 -14.12 -11.12
CA LYS A 130 -34.12 -13.45 -12.05
C LYS A 130 -33.52 -12.11 -12.47
N TYR A 131 -32.87 -12.06 -13.62
CA TYR A 131 -32.35 -10.82 -14.20
C TYR A 131 -32.81 -10.62 -15.64
N ARG A 132 -33.05 -9.35 -16.02
CA ARG A 132 -33.42 -8.97 -17.38
C ARG A 132 -32.16 -8.61 -18.16
N GLN A 133 -31.66 -9.56 -18.95
CA GLN A 133 -30.58 -9.28 -19.89
C GLN A 133 -31.06 -8.22 -20.91
N LYS A 134 -30.46 -7.03 -20.91
CA LYS A 134 -30.77 -6.01 -21.91
C LYS A 134 -30.37 -6.52 -23.30
N LYS A 135 -31.36 -6.83 -24.15
CA LYS A 135 -31.13 -7.18 -25.55
C LYS A 135 -30.77 -5.91 -26.32
N GLY A 136 -29.52 -5.82 -26.79
CA GLY A 136 -29.07 -4.75 -27.69
C GLY A 136 -27.57 -4.79 -27.92
N LYS A 137 -27.11 -4.49 -29.14
CA LYS A 137 -25.70 -4.18 -29.39
C LYS A 137 -25.42 -2.83 -28.72
N ARG A 138 -24.94 -2.85 -27.47
CA ARG A 138 -24.24 -1.67 -26.97
C ARG A 138 -22.96 -1.55 -27.78
N ASN A 139 -22.68 -0.36 -28.30
CA ASN A 139 -21.33 -0.02 -28.71
C ASN A 139 -20.51 -0.11 -27.43
N ILE A 140 -19.83 -1.24 -27.22
CA ILE A 140 -18.77 -1.36 -26.24
C ILE A 140 -17.67 -0.49 -26.82
N GLN A 141 -17.75 0.81 -26.54
CA GLN A 141 -16.66 1.71 -26.86
C GLN A 141 -15.51 1.23 -26.00
N ASP A 142 -14.55 0.60 -26.66
CA ASP A 142 -13.24 0.27 -26.14
C ASP A 142 -12.48 1.59 -25.95
N LYS A 143 -12.98 2.44 -25.04
CA LYS A 143 -12.42 3.74 -24.70
C LYS A 143 -11.17 3.47 -23.92
N THR A 144 -10.09 3.18 -24.65
CA THR A 144 -8.70 2.96 -24.24
C THR A 144 -8.58 2.41 -22.83
N ALA A 145 -8.40 1.10 -22.69
CA ALA A 145 -8.04 0.43 -21.44
C ALA A 145 -7.17 1.36 -20.59
N ILE A 146 -7.70 1.80 -19.44
CA ILE A 146 -6.90 2.53 -18.47
C ILE A 146 -5.87 1.52 -17.98
N LYS A 147 -4.65 1.68 -18.47
CA LYS A 147 -3.52 0.83 -18.11
C LYS A 147 -2.96 1.29 -16.77
N TYR A 148 -2.46 0.35 -15.99
CA TYR A 148 -1.75 0.60 -14.74
C TYR A 148 -0.72 1.76 -14.86
N ASN A 149 0.06 1.78 -15.95
CA ASN A 149 1.10 2.81 -16.18
C ASN A 149 0.57 4.25 -16.37
N ARG A 150 -0.75 4.46 -16.48
CA ARG A 150 -1.32 5.81 -16.43
C ARG A 150 -1.43 6.35 -15.00
N HIS A 151 -1.40 5.47 -14.00
CA HIS A 151 -1.52 5.81 -12.59
C HIS A 151 -0.19 5.77 -11.85
N VAL A 152 0.72 4.87 -12.27
CA VAL A 152 2.01 4.66 -11.64
C VAL A 152 3.10 4.76 -12.70
N SER A 153 3.99 5.75 -12.57
CA SER A 153 5.04 5.99 -13.57
C SER A 153 6.26 5.10 -13.43
N CYS A 154 6.62 4.76 -12.20
CA CYS A 154 7.80 3.97 -11.85
C CYS A 154 7.61 3.26 -10.51
N ILE A 155 8.60 2.45 -10.13
CA ILE A 155 8.55 1.66 -8.89
C ILE A 155 8.61 2.54 -7.64
N GLU A 156 9.31 3.67 -7.71
CA GLU A 156 9.41 4.64 -6.63
C GLU A 156 8.06 5.34 -6.38
N ASP A 157 7.34 5.68 -7.45
CA ASP A 157 5.98 6.23 -7.37
C ASP A 157 5.00 5.21 -6.75
N GLU A 158 5.10 3.94 -7.14
CA GLU A 158 4.31 2.85 -6.55
C GLU A 158 4.51 2.74 -5.04
N ILE A 159 5.77 2.70 -4.61
CA ILE A 159 6.13 2.61 -3.19
C ILE A 159 5.68 3.87 -2.44
N LEU A 160 5.87 5.04 -3.03
CA LEU A 160 5.47 6.31 -2.43
C LEU A 160 3.95 6.36 -2.22
N GLN A 161 3.14 5.95 -3.20
CA GLN A 161 1.68 5.90 -3.07
C GLN A 161 1.25 4.93 -1.97
N ALA A 162 1.91 3.76 -1.86
CA ALA A 162 1.65 2.82 -0.77
C ALA A 162 1.96 3.43 0.61
N LEU A 163 3.10 4.12 0.76
CA LEU A 163 3.50 4.79 2.00
C LEU A 163 2.56 5.93 2.38
N ILE A 164 2.11 6.72 1.39
CA ILE A 164 1.12 7.80 1.58
C ILE A 164 -0.20 7.20 2.06
N LEU A 165 -0.70 6.16 1.38
CA LEU A 165 -1.96 5.50 1.72
C LEU A 165 -1.91 4.90 3.13
N GLY A 166 -0.85 4.17 3.46
CA GLY A 166 -0.65 3.59 4.78
C GLY A 166 -0.61 4.65 5.88
N THR A 167 0.17 5.72 5.68
CA THR A 167 0.28 6.83 6.64
C THR A 167 -1.06 7.52 6.86
N ARG A 168 -1.75 7.87 5.77
CA ARG A 168 -3.04 8.55 5.81
C ARG A 168 -4.09 7.73 6.56
N ASP A 169 -4.20 6.45 6.20
CA ASP A 169 -5.21 5.57 6.78
C ASP A 169 -4.91 5.27 8.23
N TYR A 170 -3.65 5.03 8.61
CA TYR A 170 -3.28 4.77 10.00
C TYR A 170 -3.62 5.96 10.91
N VAL A 171 -3.28 7.18 10.49
CA VAL A 171 -3.59 8.41 11.23
C VAL A 171 -5.11 8.62 11.35
N LYS A 172 -5.84 8.57 10.22
CA LYS A 172 -7.28 8.85 10.20
C LYS A 172 -8.11 7.77 10.89
N LYS A 173 -7.80 6.49 10.68
CA LYS A 173 -8.55 5.37 11.30
C LYS A 173 -8.36 5.32 12.82
N ASN A 174 -7.21 5.78 13.32
CA ASN A 174 -6.97 5.96 14.76
C ASN A 174 -7.45 7.32 15.30
N ARG A 175 -8.19 8.11 14.51
CA ARG A 175 -8.81 9.40 14.90
C ARG A 175 -7.81 10.49 15.29
N PHE A 176 -6.59 10.42 14.75
CA PHE A 176 -5.66 11.54 14.80
C PHE A 176 -5.88 12.44 13.58
N GLU A 177 -5.71 13.74 13.77
CA GLU A 177 -5.80 14.73 12.69
C GLU A 177 -4.42 15.25 12.29
N LYS A 178 -3.46 15.27 13.23
CA LYS A 178 -2.14 15.85 13.03
C LYS A 178 -1.02 14.93 13.48
N VAL A 179 0.15 15.13 12.89
CA VAL A 179 1.37 14.40 13.19
C VAL A 179 2.51 15.32 13.58
N VAL A 180 3.44 14.77 14.36
CA VAL A 180 4.69 15.43 14.72
C VAL A 180 5.89 14.59 14.31
N ILE A 181 6.90 15.25 13.76
CA ILE A 181 8.11 14.63 13.21
C ILE A 181 9.34 15.29 13.81
N ALA A 182 10.27 14.48 14.30
CA ALA A 182 11.60 14.95 14.67
C ALA A 182 12.43 15.20 13.39
N LEU A 183 12.78 16.45 13.11
CA LEU A 183 13.56 16.79 11.92
C LEU A 183 15.05 16.88 12.30
N SER A 184 15.83 15.89 11.82
CA SER A 184 17.27 15.81 12.08
C SER A 184 18.11 16.59 11.06
N GLY A 185 17.51 16.95 9.92
CA GLY A 185 18.23 17.43 8.73
C GLY A 185 18.78 16.32 7.85
N GLY A 186 18.52 15.05 8.20
CA GLY A 186 18.87 13.87 7.40
C GLY A 186 17.72 13.42 6.50
N THR A 187 18.08 12.60 5.50
CA THR A 187 17.18 12.15 4.41
C THR A 187 15.96 11.39 4.90
N ASP A 188 16.09 10.55 5.94
CA ASP A 188 14.99 9.72 6.43
C ASP A 188 13.87 10.57 7.05
N SER A 189 14.24 11.54 7.90
CA SER A 189 13.29 12.49 8.46
C SER A 189 12.68 13.40 7.40
N ALA A 190 13.45 13.73 6.36
CA ALA A 190 12.97 14.54 5.25
C ALA A 190 11.93 13.81 4.41
N LEU A 191 12.20 12.55 4.05
CA LEU A 191 11.25 11.72 3.31
C LEU A 191 9.97 11.47 4.12
N THR A 192 10.11 11.23 5.43
CA THR A 192 8.95 11.06 6.33
C THR A 192 8.08 12.31 6.34
N ALA A 193 8.67 13.51 6.37
CA ALA A 193 7.93 14.77 6.30
C ALA A 193 7.20 14.96 4.96
N VAL A 194 7.85 14.63 3.84
CA VAL A 194 7.21 14.67 2.51
C VAL A 194 6.00 13.73 2.45
N ILE A 195 6.16 12.48 2.91
CA ILE A 195 5.08 11.49 2.95
C ILE A 195 3.92 11.99 3.81
N ALA A 196 4.21 12.53 5.00
CA ALA A 196 3.21 13.06 5.92
C ALA A 196 2.41 14.22 5.29
N VAL A 197 3.09 15.14 4.59
CA VAL A 197 2.45 16.27 3.91
C VAL A 197 1.53 15.79 2.79
N PHE A 198 1.97 14.82 1.97
CA PHE A 198 1.11 14.23 0.94
C PHE A 198 -0.07 13.43 1.51
N ALA A 199 0.12 12.79 2.66
CA ALA A 199 -0.92 12.00 3.32
C ALA A 199 -2.00 12.86 4.00
N LEU A 200 -1.60 13.96 4.65
CA LEU A 200 -2.43 14.68 5.60
C LEU A 200 -2.64 16.17 5.29
N GLY A 201 -1.84 16.76 4.41
CA GLY A 201 -1.80 18.22 4.19
C GLY A 201 -0.83 18.91 5.16
N LYS A 202 -0.21 20.00 4.68
CA LYS A 202 0.86 20.71 5.40
C LYS A 202 0.42 21.30 6.75
N GLU A 203 -0.83 21.70 6.87
CA GLU A 203 -1.46 22.23 8.09
C GLU A 203 -1.59 21.19 9.23
N ASN A 204 -1.47 19.91 8.87
CA ASN A 204 -1.60 18.77 9.78
C ASN A 204 -0.24 18.12 10.10
N VAL A 205 0.86 18.72 9.66
CA VAL A 205 2.23 18.24 9.92
C VAL A 205 3.00 19.30 10.69
N SER A 206 3.61 18.90 11.81
CA SER A 206 4.47 19.77 12.61
C SER A 206 5.87 19.16 12.76
N GLY A 207 6.90 19.96 12.54
CA GLY A 207 8.30 19.59 12.76
C GLY A 207 8.82 20.02 14.14
N ILE A 208 9.70 19.23 14.74
CA ILE A 208 10.53 19.66 15.88
C ILE A 208 12.00 19.45 15.56
N ILE A 209 12.77 20.54 15.58
CA ILE A 209 14.21 20.54 15.37
C ILE A 209 14.89 20.56 16.74
N MET A 210 15.72 19.56 17.04
CA MET A 210 16.28 19.35 18.38
C MET A 210 17.82 19.31 18.36
N PRO A 211 18.47 20.46 18.17
CA PRO A 211 19.92 20.53 18.07
C PRO A 211 20.59 20.21 19.41
N SER A 212 21.70 19.48 19.35
CA SER A 212 22.64 19.36 20.46
C SER A 212 23.91 20.15 20.19
N ILE A 213 24.82 20.17 21.16
CA ILE A 213 26.15 20.77 21.01
C ILE A 213 26.98 20.15 19.87
N TYR A 214 26.61 18.96 19.40
CA TYR A 214 27.28 18.26 18.30
C TYR A 214 26.56 18.44 16.94
N SER A 215 25.41 19.12 16.93
CA SER A 215 24.65 19.33 15.70
C SER A 215 25.34 20.37 14.81
N SER A 216 25.54 20.03 13.54
CA SER A 216 26.10 20.96 12.56
C SER A 216 25.09 22.03 12.17
N ARG A 217 25.59 23.20 11.73
CA ARG A 217 24.74 24.31 11.29
C ARG A 217 23.97 23.93 10.01
N GLU A 218 24.60 23.13 9.17
CA GLU A 218 24.06 22.60 7.91
C GLU A 218 22.83 21.73 8.18
N SER A 219 22.88 20.81 9.15
CA SER A 219 21.74 19.96 9.51
C SER A 219 20.55 20.77 10.03
N ILE A 220 20.81 21.78 10.86
CA ILE A 220 19.75 22.65 11.39
C ILE A 220 19.13 23.48 10.27
N ASN A 221 19.94 24.05 9.39
CA ASN A 221 19.45 24.85 8.27
C ASN A 221 18.67 23.98 7.27
N GLY A 222 19.15 22.77 6.96
CA GLY A 222 18.45 21.85 6.07
C GLY A 222 17.07 21.43 6.60
N ALA A 223 16.94 21.22 7.91
CA ALA A 223 15.64 20.93 8.53
C ALA A 223 14.66 22.12 8.44
N LYS A 224 15.17 23.35 8.58
CA LYS A 224 14.35 24.57 8.43
C LYS A 224 13.94 24.79 6.98
N GLU A 225 14.89 24.72 6.05
CA GLU A 225 14.64 24.89 4.62
C GLU A 225 13.63 23.86 4.10
N LEU A 226 13.76 22.59 4.51
CA LEU A 226 12.76 21.56 4.22
C LEU A 226 11.37 21.98 4.72
N SER A 227 11.29 22.46 5.95
CA SER A 227 10.02 22.84 6.57
C SER A 227 9.37 24.01 5.84
N ASP A 228 10.17 25.01 5.46
CA ASP A 228 9.74 26.18 4.69
C ASP A 228 9.26 25.77 3.28
N ASN A 229 10.00 24.89 2.60
CA ASN A 229 9.65 24.39 1.27
C ASN A 229 8.35 23.56 1.27
N LEU A 230 8.11 22.79 2.34
CA LEU A 230 6.87 22.03 2.52
C LEU A 230 5.72 22.90 3.06
N GLY A 231 6.02 24.09 3.59
CA GLY A 231 5.07 24.98 4.24
C GLY A 231 4.48 24.40 5.53
N ILE A 232 5.26 23.61 6.27
CA ILE A 232 4.86 23.02 7.56
C ILE A 232 5.34 23.89 8.72
N GLY A 233 4.57 23.92 9.81
CA GLY A 233 5.01 24.58 11.05
C GLY A 233 6.16 23.81 11.69
N TYR A 234 7.12 24.50 12.29
CA TYR A 234 8.18 23.86 13.06
C TYR A 234 8.59 24.67 14.29
N THR A 235 9.08 23.97 15.31
CA THR A 235 9.66 24.57 16.52
C THR A 235 11.08 24.05 16.74
N THR A 236 11.97 24.90 17.24
CA THR A 236 13.34 24.51 17.59
C THR A 236 13.48 24.43 19.11
N ILE A 237 13.86 23.25 19.64
CA ILE A 237 14.05 23.00 21.07
C ILE A 237 15.45 22.42 21.27
N PRO A 238 16.46 23.24 21.62
CA PRO A 238 17.80 22.74 21.91
C PRO A 238 17.80 21.76 23.09
N ILE A 239 18.55 20.66 22.97
CA ILE A 239 18.61 19.64 24.03
C ILE A 239 19.80 19.80 24.97
N SER A 240 20.65 20.81 24.75
CA SER A 240 21.93 20.98 25.45
C SER A 240 21.78 21.05 26.97
N ASP A 241 20.80 21.81 27.47
CA ASP A 241 20.61 21.98 28.92
C ASP A 241 20.10 20.70 29.59
N ILE A 242 19.15 20.03 28.95
CA ILE A 242 18.60 18.75 29.42
C ILE A 242 19.71 17.68 29.41
N TYR A 243 20.49 17.64 28.34
CA TYR A 243 21.61 16.72 28.20
C TYR A 243 22.68 16.96 29.26
N ASN A 244 23.06 18.21 29.52
CA ASN A 244 24.02 18.55 30.58
C ASN A 244 23.49 18.16 31.97
N SER A 245 22.20 18.37 32.24
CA SER A 245 21.57 17.90 33.48
C SER A 245 21.66 16.38 33.65
N TYR A 246 21.42 15.60 32.59
CA TYR A 246 21.64 14.15 32.60
C TYR A 246 23.10 13.80 32.87
N LEU A 247 24.04 14.49 32.23
CA LEU A 247 25.46 14.23 32.41
C LEU A 247 25.93 14.46 33.84
N GLU A 248 25.43 15.50 34.50
CA GLU A 248 25.72 15.85 35.89
C GLU A 248 25.13 14.83 36.86
N ASN A 249 23.84 14.51 36.73
CA ASN A 249 23.14 13.63 37.68
C ASN A 249 23.57 12.15 37.55
N LEU A 250 24.05 11.73 36.37
CA LEU A 250 24.47 10.35 36.12
C LEU A 250 26.00 10.16 36.22
N LYS A 251 26.74 11.14 36.76
CA LYS A 251 28.21 11.07 36.92
C LYS A 251 28.69 9.79 37.58
N SER A 252 28.00 9.32 38.62
CA SER A 252 28.35 8.10 39.36
C SER A 252 28.24 6.82 38.54
N ILE A 253 27.45 6.83 37.46
CA ILE A 253 27.23 5.68 36.57
C ILE A 253 28.28 5.65 35.45
N PHE A 254 28.80 6.82 35.05
CA PHE A 254 29.76 6.92 33.96
C PHE A 254 31.15 6.45 34.39
N ARG A 255 31.66 5.42 33.70
CA ARG A 255 33.03 4.93 33.87
C ARG A 255 34.09 5.84 33.22
N SER A 256 33.68 6.78 32.37
CA SER A 256 34.56 7.69 31.63
C SER A 256 33.85 8.98 31.21
N ASN A 257 34.65 10.04 31.05
CA ASN A 257 34.22 11.32 30.48
C ASN A 257 34.27 11.36 28.95
N LYS A 258 34.76 10.30 28.28
CA LYS A 258 34.74 10.21 26.82
C LYS A 258 33.31 10.02 26.31
N ILE A 259 33.03 10.59 25.13
CA ILE A 259 31.81 10.30 24.37
C ILE A 259 31.80 8.81 24.03
N ASN A 260 30.66 8.17 24.27
CA ASN A 260 30.41 6.77 23.97
C ASN A 260 28.94 6.57 23.63
N THR A 261 28.58 5.36 23.22
CA THR A 261 27.21 4.97 22.86
C THR A 261 26.19 5.28 23.96
N THR A 262 26.57 5.18 25.24
CA THR A 262 25.67 5.55 26.35
C THR A 262 25.28 7.03 26.29
N ARG A 263 26.25 7.92 26.09
CA ARG A 263 26.04 9.38 26.01
C ARG A 263 25.29 9.79 24.74
N GLU A 264 25.52 9.12 23.62
CA GLU A 264 24.76 9.30 22.38
C GLU A 264 23.30 8.87 22.54
N ASN A 265 23.07 7.70 23.14
CA ASN A 265 21.73 7.17 23.41
C ASN A 265 20.92 8.05 24.37
N ILE A 266 21.57 8.74 25.31
CA ILE A 266 20.88 9.73 26.17
C ILE A 266 20.29 10.86 25.32
N GLN A 267 21.05 11.38 24.34
CA GLN A 267 20.54 12.43 23.45
C GLN A 267 19.31 11.95 22.65
N ALA A 268 19.35 10.72 22.13
CA ALA A 268 18.22 10.12 21.41
C ALA A 268 16.97 10.00 22.29
N ARG A 269 17.13 9.54 23.54
CA ARG A 269 16.02 9.43 24.51
C ARG A 269 15.44 10.79 24.92
N ILE A 270 16.29 11.81 25.10
CA ILE A 270 15.83 13.18 25.38
C ILE A 270 14.96 13.68 24.22
N ARG A 271 15.39 13.48 22.97
CA ARG A 271 14.60 13.86 21.79
C ARG A 271 13.26 13.12 21.73
N GLY A 272 13.27 11.81 21.99
CA GLY A 272 12.04 11.01 22.08
C GLY A 272 11.06 11.56 23.12
N ASN A 273 11.55 11.90 24.31
CA ASN A 273 10.71 12.47 25.37
C ASN A 273 10.11 13.83 24.98
N ILE A 274 10.87 14.70 24.31
CA ILE A 274 10.37 16.01 23.86
C ILE A 274 9.25 15.83 22.82
N VAL A 275 9.46 14.95 21.84
CA VAL A 275 8.47 14.71 20.78
C VAL A 275 7.21 14.06 21.35
N MET A 276 7.36 13.10 22.27
CA MET A 276 6.23 12.48 22.97
C MET A 276 5.48 13.48 23.85
N ALA A 277 6.17 14.40 24.53
CA ALA A 277 5.54 15.45 25.31
C ALA A 277 4.71 16.38 24.41
N ALA A 278 5.27 16.81 23.27
CA ALA A 278 4.54 17.62 22.30
C ALA A 278 3.33 16.89 21.70
N ALA A 279 3.49 15.59 21.41
CA ALA A 279 2.40 14.74 20.91
C ALA A 279 1.26 14.59 21.93
N ASN A 280 1.59 14.32 23.19
CA ASN A 280 0.60 14.16 24.26
C ASN A 280 -0.17 15.44 24.54
N GLU A 281 0.52 16.59 24.59
CA GLU A 281 -0.10 17.89 24.87
C GLU A 281 -1.11 18.28 23.77
N ASN A 282 -0.81 17.96 22.52
CA ASN A 282 -1.59 18.41 21.38
C ASN A 282 -2.48 17.31 20.75
N ASN A 283 -2.49 16.10 21.32
CA ASN A 283 -3.13 14.91 20.75
C ASN A 283 -2.67 14.63 19.30
N TRP A 284 -1.36 14.66 19.06
CA TRP A 284 -0.76 14.37 17.76
C TRP A 284 -0.17 12.96 17.73
N MET A 285 -0.05 12.38 16.54
CA MET A 285 0.67 11.13 16.34
C MET A 285 2.14 11.38 16.03
N VAL A 286 3.04 10.69 16.72
CA VAL A 286 4.47 10.74 16.42
C VAL A 286 4.78 9.83 15.24
N LEU A 287 5.46 10.36 14.21
CA LEU A 287 6.02 9.54 13.14
C LEU A 287 7.51 9.29 13.39
N SER A 288 7.88 8.02 13.52
CA SER A 288 9.28 7.59 13.60
C SER A 288 9.94 7.61 12.21
N THR A 289 11.22 7.91 12.17
CA THR A 289 11.98 8.07 10.91
C THR A 289 13.02 6.96 10.72
N GLY A 290 12.91 5.84 11.45
CA GLY A 290 13.86 4.73 11.34
C GLY A 290 13.63 3.94 10.06
N ASN A 291 14.71 3.57 9.38
CA ASN A 291 14.65 2.80 8.14
C ASN A 291 14.90 1.30 8.36
N LYS A 292 14.59 0.49 7.34
CA LYS A 292 14.68 -0.98 7.43
C LYS A 292 16.10 -1.47 7.72
N SER A 293 17.13 -0.78 7.21
CA SER A 293 18.54 -1.15 7.42
C SER A 293 18.93 -0.96 8.88
N GLU A 294 18.56 0.18 9.47
CA GLU A 294 18.81 0.50 10.89
C GLU A 294 18.13 -0.50 11.81
N ILE A 295 16.84 -0.79 11.57
CA ILE A 295 16.07 -1.76 12.36
C ILE A 295 16.68 -3.17 12.27
N SER A 296 17.19 -3.55 11.09
CA SER A 296 17.75 -4.89 10.86
C SER A 296 19.03 -5.15 11.64
N VAL A 297 19.85 -4.11 11.86
CA VAL A 297 21.13 -4.22 12.57
C VAL A 297 21.08 -3.67 13.99
N GLY A 298 19.95 -3.09 14.40
CA GLY A 298 19.78 -2.44 15.71
C GLY A 298 20.65 -1.20 15.86
N TYR A 299 20.76 -0.39 14.80
CA TYR A 299 21.56 0.85 14.78
C TYR A 299 20.92 1.96 15.63
#